data_AF-B0CGH9-F1
#
_entry.id   AF-B0CGH9-F1
#
_cell.length_a   1.000
_cell.length_b   1.000
_cell.length_c   1.000
_cell.angle_alpha   90.00
_cell.angle_beta   90.00
_cell.angle_gamma   90.00
#
_symmetry.space_group_name_H-M   'P 1'
#
loop_
_entity.id
_entity.type
_entity.pdbx_description
1 polymer ?
#
loop_
_entity_poly.entity_id
_entity_poly.type
_entity_poly.pdbx_seq_one_letter_code
_entity_poly.pdbx_strand_id
1 'polypeptide(L)'
;MNFKKRVLALAAAMAILTPQAEAAAIFRKFQYYTINGKTAADLDKALSRSGPFLKKTGQHHPGAAEIRFDAKVRYGREPGKPCKVQDVYVNVHTKVSLPRWKQRRKASPELALIWDTLLQDIRRHEESHIVIARSHASEMEREIRSLRSRADCASLRADIDKVTSRVMEAHDEAQQYFDRVETINFENRFERLLTYRLERMRQTGH
;
A
#
# COMPACT_ATOMS: atom_id res chain seq x y z
N MET A 1 1.07 0.82 70.72
CA MET A 1 0.06 1.82 70.33
C MET A 1 0.08 1.98 68.82
N ASN A 2 -1.06 1.67 68.19
CA ASN A 2 -1.49 1.95 66.82
C ASN A 2 -0.81 1.29 65.60
N PHE A 3 -1.45 0.18 65.20
CA PHE A 3 -1.56 -0.38 63.86
C PHE A 3 -1.87 0.68 62.78
N LYS A 4 -1.11 0.67 61.68
CA LYS A 4 -1.61 1.17 60.38
C LYS A 4 -1.59 0.03 59.38
N LYS A 5 -2.77 -0.58 59.18
CA LYS A 5 -3.04 -1.56 58.12
C LYS A 5 -2.85 -0.86 56.77
N ARG A 6 -1.84 -1.26 55.99
CA ARG A 6 -1.73 -0.89 54.58
C ARG A 6 -2.61 -1.87 53.79
N VAL A 7 -3.73 -1.38 53.26
CA VAL A 7 -4.60 -2.13 52.35
C VAL A 7 -3.87 -2.24 51.02
N LEU A 8 -3.46 -3.46 50.66
CA LEU A 8 -3.00 -3.83 49.32
C LEU A 8 -4.23 -3.91 48.42
N ALA A 9 -4.39 -2.95 47.51
CA ALA A 9 -5.32 -3.06 46.39
C ALA A 9 -4.63 -3.85 45.27
N LEU A 10 -4.95 -5.13 45.11
CA LEU A 10 -4.63 -5.89 43.90
C LEU A 10 -5.60 -5.45 42.78
N ALA A 11 -5.11 -4.64 41.85
CA ALA A 11 -5.78 -4.43 40.58
C ALA A 11 -5.49 -5.65 39.67
N ALA A 12 -6.45 -6.56 39.54
CA ALA A 12 -6.39 -7.63 38.55
C ALA A 12 -6.61 -7.02 37.15
N ALA A 13 -5.52 -6.83 36.40
CA ALA A 13 -5.59 -6.43 35.00
C ALA A 13 -6.10 -7.61 34.16
N MET A 14 -7.39 -7.59 33.80
CA MET A 14 -7.97 -8.52 32.84
C MET A 14 -7.42 -8.19 31.44
N ALA A 15 -6.43 -8.95 30.98
CA ALA A 15 -5.93 -8.84 29.62
C ALA A 15 -6.99 -9.39 28.66
N ILE A 16 -7.74 -8.49 28.01
CA ILE A 16 -8.66 -8.85 26.93
C ILE A 16 -7.79 -9.29 25.75
N LEU A 17 -7.64 -10.61 25.57
CA LEU A 17 -7.09 -11.21 24.35
C LEU A 17 -8.09 -10.97 23.22
N THR A 18 -8.02 -9.79 22.61
CA THR A 18 -8.72 -9.55 21.34
C THR A 18 -8.01 -10.38 20.26
N PRO A 19 -8.74 -11.20 19.48
CA PRO A 19 -8.13 -11.86 18.33
C PRO A 19 -7.62 -10.77 17.39
N GLN A 20 -6.30 -10.71 17.22
CA GLN A 20 -5.69 -9.80 16.25
C GLN A 20 -6.13 -10.26 14.86
N ALA A 21 -6.88 -9.40 14.17
CA ALA A 21 -7.13 -9.60 12.75
C ALA A 21 -5.78 -9.54 12.04
N GLU A 22 -5.32 -10.69 11.52
CA GLU A 22 -4.14 -10.71 10.67
C GLU A 22 -4.43 -9.88 9.41
N ALA A 23 -3.53 -8.96 9.09
CA ALA A 23 -3.62 -8.18 7.86
C ALA A 23 -3.13 -9.04 6.69
N ALA A 24 -3.80 -8.91 5.54
CA ALA A 24 -3.47 -9.60 4.30
C ALA A 24 -1.97 -9.62 4.00
N ALA A 25 -1.46 -10.78 3.56
CA ALA A 25 -0.05 -10.92 3.20
C ALA A 25 0.28 -10.13 1.93
N ILE A 26 1.48 -9.56 1.87
CA ILE A 26 1.97 -8.83 0.69
C ILE A 26 3.23 -9.51 0.14
N PHE A 27 3.21 -9.80 -1.15
CA PHE A 27 4.36 -10.30 -1.91
C PHE A 27 4.83 -9.23 -2.89
N ARG A 28 5.92 -8.53 -2.54
CA ARG A 28 6.46 -7.40 -3.33
C ARG A 28 7.62 -7.84 -4.22
N LYS A 29 7.62 -7.37 -5.47
CA LYS A 29 8.76 -7.45 -6.39
C LYS A 29 9.10 -6.06 -6.92
N PHE A 30 10.38 -5.70 -6.91
CA PHE A 30 10.87 -4.47 -7.53
C PHE A 30 11.51 -4.78 -8.88
N GLN A 31 11.20 -3.97 -9.88
CA GLN A 31 11.90 -3.92 -11.15
C GLN A 31 12.36 -2.51 -11.44
N TYR A 32 13.46 -2.39 -12.17
CA TYR A 32 14.07 -1.11 -12.48
C TYR A 32 14.23 -0.93 -13.98
N TYR A 33 13.77 0.21 -14.49
CA TYR A 33 14.05 0.64 -15.85
C TYR A 33 15.17 1.69 -15.83
N THR A 34 16.11 1.60 -16.76
CA THR A 34 17.31 2.44 -16.72
C THR A 34 17.08 3.71 -17.53
N ILE A 35 17.39 4.87 -16.94
CA ILE A 35 17.35 6.17 -17.62
C ILE A 35 18.74 6.78 -17.72
N ASN A 36 18.91 7.67 -18.71
CA ASN A 36 20.14 8.40 -18.97
C ASN A 36 19.84 9.90 -19.04
N GLY A 37 20.77 10.72 -18.54
CA GLY A 37 20.67 12.17 -18.57
C GLY A 37 21.83 12.83 -17.83
N LYS A 38 22.13 14.08 -18.17
CA LYS A 38 23.18 14.90 -17.52
C LYS A 38 22.62 16.16 -16.87
N THR A 39 21.38 16.53 -17.18
CA THR A 39 20.67 17.69 -16.63
C THR A 39 19.31 17.27 -16.05
N ALA A 40 18.67 18.12 -15.25
CA ALA A 40 17.32 17.86 -14.74
C ALA A 40 16.30 17.67 -15.89
N ALA A 41 16.39 18.49 -16.94
CA ALA A 41 15.55 18.39 -18.13
C ALA A 41 15.75 17.07 -18.89
N ASP A 42 17.00 16.57 -18.98
CA ASP A 42 17.26 15.26 -19.59
C ASP A 42 16.58 14.13 -18.80
N LEU A 43 16.64 14.20 -17.46
CA LEU A 43 16.05 13.18 -16.59
C LEU A 43 14.53 13.19 -16.68
N ASP A 44 13.91 14.36 -16.66
CA ASP A 44 12.46 14.51 -16.82
C ASP A 44 11.98 13.93 -18.17
N LYS A 45 12.67 14.29 -19.26
CA LYS A 45 12.40 13.73 -20.59
C LYS A 45 12.65 12.23 -20.66
N ALA A 46 13.62 11.70 -19.93
CA ALA A 46 13.90 10.27 -19.91
C ALA A 46 12.84 9.48 -19.14
N LEU A 47 12.31 10.05 -18.05
CA LEU A 47 11.20 9.47 -17.27
C LEU A 47 9.91 9.40 -18.11
N SER A 48 9.53 10.49 -18.76
CA SER A 48 8.32 10.56 -19.61
C SER A 48 8.39 9.70 -20.88
N ARG A 49 9.59 9.24 -21.27
CA ARG A 49 9.78 8.35 -22.44
C ARG A 49 9.97 6.89 -22.08
N SER A 50 10.66 6.61 -20.96
CA SER A 50 11.15 5.26 -20.63
C SER A 50 10.39 4.61 -19.48
N GLY A 51 9.53 5.37 -18.79
CA GLY A 51 8.71 4.85 -17.71
C GLY A 51 7.75 3.74 -18.15
N PRO A 52 7.12 3.01 -17.21
CA PRO A 52 6.02 2.11 -17.54
C PRO A 52 4.88 2.85 -18.26
N PHE A 53 4.39 2.28 -19.36
CA PHE A 53 3.21 2.77 -20.08
C PHE A 53 1.94 2.30 -19.39
N LEU A 54 1.10 3.23 -18.93
CA LEU A 54 -0.17 2.92 -18.28
C LEU A 54 -1.32 3.12 -19.26
N LYS A 55 -1.98 2.02 -19.66
CA LYS A 55 -3.12 2.07 -20.60
C LYS A 55 -4.26 2.98 -20.13
N LYS A 56 -4.49 3.07 -18.81
CA LYS A 56 -5.56 3.89 -18.21
C LYS A 56 -5.37 5.39 -18.47
N THR A 57 -4.12 5.85 -18.51
CA THR A 57 -3.79 7.27 -18.74
C THR A 57 -3.29 7.53 -20.17
N GLY A 58 -2.91 6.48 -20.90
CA GLY A 58 -2.36 6.58 -22.24
C GLY A 58 -0.94 7.17 -22.30
N GLN A 59 -0.23 7.22 -21.16
CA GLN A 59 1.06 7.87 -21.03
C GLN A 59 2.06 7.02 -20.23
N HIS A 60 3.33 7.36 -20.35
CA HIS A 60 4.39 6.81 -19.51
C HIS A 60 4.44 7.54 -18.18
N HIS A 61 4.62 6.80 -17.08
CA HIS A 61 4.70 7.35 -15.73
C HIS A 61 6.09 7.16 -15.14
N PRO A 62 6.56 8.06 -14.25
CA PRO A 62 7.85 7.92 -13.58
C PRO A 62 7.95 6.66 -12.69
N GLY A 63 6.83 6.10 -12.25
CA GLY A 63 6.75 4.83 -11.53
C GLY A 63 5.45 4.09 -11.87
N ALA A 64 5.35 2.84 -11.42
CA ALA A 64 4.07 2.14 -11.40
C ALA A 64 4.09 0.98 -10.40
N ALA A 65 3.01 0.82 -9.65
CA ALA A 65 2.69 -0.38 -8.89
C ALA A 65 1.61 -1.20 -9.61
N GLU A 66 2.00 -2.35 -10.17
CA GLU A 66 1.04 -3.35 -10.66
C GLU A 66 0.57 -4.19 -9.46
N ILE A 67 -0.74 -4.27 -9.23
CA ILE A 67 -1.34 -4.95 -8.08
C ILE A 67 -2.24 -6.08 -8.55
N ARG A 68 -2.09 -7.26 -7.94
CA ARG A 68 -2.94 -8.43 -8.16
C ARG A 68 -3.39 -9.00 -6.83
N PHE A 69 -4.70 -9.20 -6.69
CA PHE A 69 -5.28 -9.92 -5.56
C PHE A 69 -5.30 -11.42 -5.84
N ASP A 70 -4.92 -12.22 -4.85
CA ASP A 70 -4.99 -13.67 -4.85
C ASP A 70 -5.93 -14.10 -3.72
N ALA A 71 -7.21 -14.27 -4.06
CA ALA A 71 -8.28 -14.51 -3.11
C ALA A 71 -8.80 -15.94 -3.22
N LYS A 72 -9.02 -16.59 -2.08
CA LYS A 72 -9.69 -17.89 -2.00
C LYS A 72 -10.61 -17.94 -0.80
N VAL A 73 -11.84 -18.38 -1.06
CA VAL A 73 -12.85 -18.61 -0.03
C VAL A 73 -13.21 -20.09 -0.02
N ARG A 74 -13.06 -20.75 1.12
CA ARG A 74 -13.58 -22.10 1.36
C ARG A 74 -14.93 -21.97 2.06
N TYR A 75 -15.98 -22.50 1.44
CA TYR A 75 -17.33 -22.51 2.00
C TYR A 75 -18.00 -23.85 1.72
N GLY A 76 -18.95 -24.23 2.57
CA GLY A 76 -19.63 -25.51 2.46
C GLY A 76 -20.60 -25.76 3.61
N ARG A 77 -21.23 -26.93 3.57
CA ARG A 77 -22.15 -27.42 4.61
C ARG A 77 -21.96 -28.91 4.87
N GLU A 78 -22.27 -29.31 6.08
CA GLU A 78 -22.61 -30.69 6.40
C GLU A 78 -24.06 -31.00 5.95
N PRO A 79 -24.43 -32.28 5.76
CA PRO A 79 -25.81 -32.66 5.46
C PRO A 79 -26.80 -32.11 6.50
N GLY A 80 -27.89 -31.49 6.02
CA GLY A 80 -28.92 -30.90 6.88
C GLY A 80 -28.54 -29.61 7.61
N LYS A 81 -27.35 -29.05 7.37
CA LYS A 81 -26.89 -27.76 7.95
C LYS A 81 -26.88 -26.64 6.90
N PRO A 82 -26.99 -25.36 7.31
CA PRO A 82 -26.80 -24.24 6.39
C PRO A 82 -25.35 -24.15 5.90
N CYS A 83 -25.15 -23.63 4.69
CA CYS A 83 -23.84 -23.34 4.12
C CYS A 83 -23.19 -22.14 4.79
N LYS A 84 -21.91 -22.26 5.14
CA LYS A 84 -21.14 -21.22 5.82
C LYS A 84 -19.74 -21.07 5.23
N VAL A 85 -19.15 -19.90 5.42
CA VAL A 85 -17.72 -19.69 5.18
C VAL A 85 -16.94 -20.48 6.23
N GLN A 86 -15.96 -21.25 5.75
CA GLN A 86 -15.09 -22.07 6.58
C GLN A 86 -13.71 -21.45 6.72
N ASP A 87 -13.23 -20.79 5.65
CA ASP A 87 -11.93 -20.14 5.61
C ASP A 87 -11.87 -19.11 4.48
N VAL A 88 -11.05 -18.09 4.63
CA VAL A 88 -10.82 -17.06 3.61
C VAL A 88 -9.43 -16.45 3.79
N TYR A 89 -8.74 -16.29 2.65
CA TYR A 89 -7.57 -15.44 2.52
C TYR A 89 -7.66 -14.59 1.24
N VAL A 90 -7.00 -13.44 1.27
CA VAL A 90 -6.83 -12.49 0.16
C VAL A 90 -5.41 -11.94 0.25
N ASN A 91 -4.50 -12.51 -0.54
CA ASN A 91 -3.12 -12.03 -0.61
C ASN A 91 -2.97 -10.93 -1.67
N VAL A 92 -2.00 -10.04 -1.46
CA VAL A 92 -1.67 -8.98 -2.41
C VAL A 92 -0.30 -9.25 -3.04
N HIS A 93 -0.27 -9.43 -4.34
CA HIS A 93 0.98 -9.52 -5.11
C HIS A 93 1.23 -8.21 -5.83
N THR A 94 2.42 -7.65 -5.69
CA THR A 94 2.76 -6.38 -6.31
C THR A 94 4.07 -6.44 -7.08
N LYS A 95 4.10 -5.70 -8.17
CA LYS A 95 5.29 -5.49 -8.99
C LYS A 95 5.48 -3.99 -9.18
N VAL A 96 6.53 -3.46 -8.59
CA VAL A 96 6.82 -2.03 -8.55
C VAL A 96 7.92 -1.70 -9.55
N SER A 97 7.65 -0.76 -10.44
CA SER A 97 8.56 -0.29 -11.48
C SER A 97 9.15 1.06 -11.06
N LEU A 98 10.46 1.13 -10.86
CA LEU A 98 11.15 2.36 -10.46
C LEU A 98 12.26 2.73 -11.46
N PRO A 99 12.56 4.01 -11.64
CA PRO A 99 13.64 4.41 -12.51
C PRO A 99 14.98 4.19 -11.81
N ARG A 100 16.00 3.87 -12.60
CA ARG A 100 17.40 3.80 -12.17
C ARG A 100 18.25 4.70 -13.06
N TRP A 101 18.80 5.76 -12.48
CA TRP A 101 19.67 6.68 -13.22
C TRP A 101 21.11 6.18 -13.29
N LYS A 102 21.58 5.90 -14.52
CA LYS A 102 22.90 5.31 -14.76
C LYS A 102 24.06 6.23 -14.37
N GLN A 103 23.93 7.54 -14.58
CA GLN A 103 25.00 8.53 -14.37
C GLN A 103 25.02 9.12 -12.95
N ARG A 104 24.13 8.68 -12.05
CA ARG A 104 23.97 9.24 -10.70
C ARG A 104 25.28 9.39 -9.91
N ARG A 105 26.25 8.48 -10.06
CA ARG A 105 27.55 8.55 -9.37
C ARG A 105 28.49 9.64 -9.90
N LYS A 106 28.26 10.16 -11.11
CA LYS A 106 29.09 11.18 -11.78
C LYS A 106 28.39 12.55 -11.84
N ALA A 107 27.20 12.65 -11.26
CA ALA A 107 26.41 13.87 -11.24
C ALA A 107 27.03 14.92 -10.31
N SER A 108 26.70 16.20 -10.55
CA SER A 108 26.98 17.22 -9.56
C SER A 108 26.21 16.93 -8.25
N PRO A 109 26.69 17.40 -7.09
CA PRO A 109 25.99 17.20 -5.82
C PRO A 109 24.54 17.69 -5.84
N GLU A 110 24.27 18.81 -6.50
CA GLU A 110 22.94 19.40 -6.58
C GLU A 110 21.98 18.52 -7.39
N LEU A 111 22.41 18.06 -8.58
CA LEU A 111 21.57 17.21 -9.42
C LEU A 111 21.35 15.83 -8.80
N ALA A 112 22.37 15.29 -8.13
CA ALA A 112 22.27 14.07 -7.35
C ALA A 112 21.22 14.18 -6.24
N LEU A 113 21.20 15.31 -5.52
CA LEU A 113 20.23 15.57 -4.47
C LEU A 113 18.80 15.64 -5.01
N ILE A 114 18.60 16.38 -6.10
CA ILE A 114 17.29 16.50 -6.75
C ILE A 114 16.79 15.12 -7.16
N TRP A 115 17.64 14.35 -7.83
CA TRP A 115 17.32 12.98 -8.26
C TRP A 115 16.93 12.07 -7.09
N ASP A 116 17.74 12.04 -6.03
CA ASP A 116 17.48 11.15 -4.89
C ASP A 116 16.22 11.54 -4.12
N THR A 117 15.83 12.81 -4.19
CA THR A 117 14.59 13.31 -3.60
C THR A 117 13.40 12.87 -4.44
N LEU A 118 13.50 13.01 -5.76
CA LEU A 118 12.45 12.60 -6.69
C LEU A 118 12.23 11.08 -6.64
N LEU A 119 13.30 10.29 -6.70
CA LEU A 119 13.22 8.84 -6.66
C LEU A 119 12.57 8.33 -5.36
N GLN A 120 12.85 8.98 -4.24
CA GLN A 120 12.22 8.63 -2.97
C GLN A 120 10.74 8.99 -2.92
N ASP A 121 10.34 10.13 -3.49
CA ASP A 121 8.91 10.48 -3.55
C ASP A 121 8.13 9.60 -4.52
N ILE A 122 8.70 9.24 -5.69
CA ILE A 122 8.12 8.25 -6.61
C ILE A 122 7.93 6.93 -5.86
N ARG A 123 8.98 6.42 -5.19
CA ARG A 123 8.88 5.18 -4.43
C ARG A 123 7.80 5.23 -3.35
N ARG A 124 7.70 6.34 -2.60
CA ARG A 124 6.66 6.52 -1.60
C ARG A 124 5.27 6.46 -2.22
N HIS A 125 5.06 7.15 -3.34
CA HIS A 125 3.80 7.14 -4.07
C HIS A 125 3.42 5.70 -4.49
N GLU A 126 4.34 4.97 -5.11
CA GLU A 126 4.08 3.58 -5.52
C GLU A 126 3.84 2.64 -4.33
N GLU A 127 4.54 2.84 -3.20
CA GLU A 127 4.34 2.02 -2.00
C GLU A 127 2.98 2.32 -1.31
N SER A 128 2.48 3.55 -1.40
CA SER A 128 1.14 3.90 -0.89
C SER A 128 0.03 3.14 -1.59
N HIS A 129 0.13 2.92 -2.90
CA HIS A 129 -0.82 2.07 -3.65
C HIS A 129 -0.89 0.65 -3.09
N ILE A 130 0.25 0.08 -2.71
CA ILE A 130 0.34 -1.25 -2.09
C ILE A 130 -0.34 -1.26 -0.71
N VAL A 131 -0.20 -0.17 0.05
CA VAL A 131 -0.82 -0.03 1.38
C VAL A 131 -2.34 0.00 1.26
N ILE A 132 -2.87 0.79 0.32
CA ILE A 132 -4.31 0.87 0.03
C ILE A 132 -4.84 -0.53 -0.36
N ALA A 133 -4.15 -1.23 -1.27
CA ALA A 133 -4.54 -2.58 -1.67
C ALA A 133 -4.55 -3.58 -0.50
N ARG A 134 -3.54 -3.54 0.38
CA ARG A 134 -3.50 -4.39 1.57
C ARG A 134 -4.67 -4.12 2.52
N SER A 135 -5.02 -2.84 2.69
CA SER A 135 -6.14 -2.43 3.54
C SER A 135 -7.44 -3.07 3.05
N HIS A 136 -7.73 -2.95 1.76
CA HIS A 136 -8.96 -3.52 1.18
C HIS A 136 -8.93 -5.05 1.06
N ALA A 137 -7.76 -5.68 0.83
CA ALA A 137 -7.63 -7.13 0.96
C ALA A 137 -8.03 -7.61 2.36
N SER A 138 -7.54 -6.92 3.40
CA SER A 138 -7.84 -7.26 4.79
C SER A 138 -9.32 -6.99 5.13
N GLU A 139 -9.91 -5.94 4.56
CA GLU A 139 -11.35 -5.65 4.67
C GLU A 139 -12.19 -6.75 4.03
N MET A 140 -11.85 -7.15 2.81
CA MET A 140 -12.52 -8.23 2.08
C MET A 140 -12.48 -9.55 2.87
N GLU A 141 -11.32 -9.93 3.42
CA GLU A 141 -11.20 -11.11 4.28
C GLU A 141 -12.15 -11.04 5.48
N ARG A 142 -12.13 -9.91 6.21
CA ARG A 142 -12.96 -9.73 7.42
C ARG A 142 -14.44 -9.83 7.09
N GLU A 143 -14.87 -9.17 6.03
CA GLU A 143 -16.28 -9.15 5.65
C GLU A 143 -16.77 -10.51 5.17
N ILE A 144 -16.02 -11.16 4.27
CA ILE A 144 -16.37 -12.50 3.79
C ILE A 144 -16.42 -13.49 4.96
N ARG A 145 -15.45 -13.42 5.89
CA ARG A 145 -15.43 -14.26 7.09
C ARG A 145 -16.65 -14.04 7.99
N SER A 146 -17.19 -12.82 8.00
CA SER A 146 -18.35 -12.44 8.82
C SER A 146 -19.71 -12.74 8.18
N LEU A 147 -19.74 -13.22 6.93
CA LEU A 147 -20.99 -13.53 6.24
C LEU A 147 -21.80 -14.57 7.02
N ARG A 148 -23.11 -14.28 7.15
CA ARG A 148 -24.05 -15.21 7.78
C ARG A 148 -24.17 -16.47 6.94
N SER A 149 -24.38 -17.60 7.60
CA SER A 149 -24.70 -18.84 6.90
C SER A 149 -26.01 -18.72 6.10
N ARG A 150 -26.08 -19.39 4.94
CA ARG A 150 -27.25 -19.42 4.05
C ARG A 150 -27.83 -20.83 3.96
N ALA A 151 -29.09 -20.98 3.55
CA ALA A 151 -29.72 -22.29 3.42
C ALA A 151 -28.98 -23.20 2.42
N ASP A 152 -28.47 -22.62 1.34
CA ASP A 152 -27.71 -23.28 0.28
C ASP A 152 -26.41 -22.53 -0.05
N CYS A 153 -25.47 -23.22 -0.70
CA CYS A 153 -24.17 -22.64 -1.02
C CYS A 153 -24.18 -21.71 -2.24
N ALA A 154 -25.19 -21.76 -3.10
CA ALA A 154 -25.29 -20.82 -4.22
C ALA A 154 -25.66 -19.43 -3.70
N SER A 155 -26.59 -19.36 -2.74
CA SER A 155 -26.92 -18.13 -2.01
C SER A 155 -25.70 -17.54 -1.30
N LEU A 156 -24.92 -18.36 -0.59
CA LEU A 156 -23.72 -17.87 0.10
C LEU A 156 -22.65 -17.37 -0.90
N ARG A 157 -22.49 -18.07 -2.03
CA ARG A 157 -21.59 -17.64 -3.10
C ARG A 157 -21.98 -16.27 -3.63
N ALA A 158 -23.27 -16.03 -3.87
CA ALA A 158 -23.74 -14.73 -4.33
C ALA A 158 -23.44 -13.60 -3.33
N ASP A 159 -23.54 -13.88 -2.02
CA ASP A 159 -23.13 -12.91 -1.00
C ASP A 159 -21.62 -12.62 -1.01
N ILE A 160 -20.79 -13.67 -1.19
CA ILE A 160 -19.33 -13.55 -1.33
C ILE A 160 -18.99 -12.69 -2.55
N ASP A 161 -19.61 -12.95 -3.69
CA ASP A 161 -19.39 -12.22 -4.94
C ASP A 161 -19.78 -10.74 -4.81
N LYS A 162 -20.88 -10.46 -4.07
CA LYS A 162 -21.32 -9.10 -3.76
C LYS A 162 -20.32 -8.33 -2.89
N VAL A 163 -19.81 -8.95 -1.82
CA VAL A 163 -18.78 -8.34 -0.97
C VAL A 163 -17.50 -8.09 -1.78
N THR A 164 -17.06 -9.09 -2.55
CA THR A 164 -15.86 -9.00 -3.38
C THR A 164 -15.95 -7.83 -4.36
N SER A 165 -17.06 -7.75 -5.11
CA SER A 165 -17.25 -6.70 -6.11
C SER A 165 -17.26 -5.31 -5.49
N ARG A 166 -18.00 -5.13 -4.38
CA ARG A 166 -18.08 -3.85 -3.67
C ARG A 166 -16.73 -3.39 -3.12
N VAL A 167 -15.97 -4.30 -2.50
CA VAL A 167 -14.65 -3.94 -1.92
C VAL A 167 -13.63 -3.64 -3.03
N MET A 168 -13.70 -4.35 -4.16
CA MET A 168 -12.85 -4.05 -5.32
C MET A 168 -13.16 -2.70 -5.95
N GLU A 169 -14.44 -2.32 -6.05
CA GLU A 169 -14.85 -0.99 -6.51
C GLU A 169 -14.34 0.10 -5.56
N ALA A 170 -14.54 -0.07 -4.25
CA ALA A 170 -14.02 0.86 -3.23
C ALA A 170 -12.49 0.98 -3.27
N HIS A 171 -11.79 -0.14 -3.52
CA HIS A 171 -10.35 -0.14 -3.75
C HIS A 171 -9.95 0.73 -4.95
N ASP A 172 -10.61 0.55 -6.08
CA ASP A 172 -10.28 1.27 -7.30
C ASP A 172 -10.57 2.77 -7.17
N GLU A 173 -11.62 3.14 -6.43
CA GLU A 173 -11.92 4.53 -6.06
C GLU A 173 -10.83 5.11 -5.15
N ALA A 174 -10.39 4.36 -4.13
CA ALA A 174 -9.36 4.81 -3.20
C ALA A 174 -8.00 5.03 -3.91
N GLN A 175 -7.62 4.17 -4.84
CA GLN A 175 -6.42 4.34 -5.68
C GLN A 175 -6.50 5.64 -6.49
N GLN A 176 -7.63 5.88 -7.16
CA GLN A 176 -7.85 7.08 -7.98
C GLN A 176 -7.90 8.36 -7.16
N TYR A 177 -8.54 8.30 -5.99
CA TYR A 177 -8.58 9.42 -5.06
C TYR A 177 -7.17 9.77 -4.58
N PHE A 178 -6.37 8.76 -4.22
CA PHE A 178 -4.98 8.97 -3.83
C PHE A 178 -4.17 9.63 -4.95
N ASP A 179 -4.24 9.12 -6.19
CA ASP A 179 -3.56 9.72 -7.35
C ASP A 179 -3.94 11.19 -7.58
N ARG A 180 -5.23 11.51 -7.45
CA ARG A 180 -5.76 12.87 -7.61
C ARG A 180 -5.19 13.81 -6.55
N VAL A 181 -5.24 13.41 -5.28
CA VAL A 181 -4.71 14.21 -4.16
C VAL A 181 -3.20 14.36 -4.27
N GLU A 182 -2.49 13.30 -4.67
CA GLU A 182 -1.05 13.30 -4.85
C GLU A 182 -0.61 14.25 -5.96
N THR A 183 -1.34 14.28 -7.08
CA THR A 183 -1.07 15.21 -8.19
C THR A 183 -1.15 16.66 -7.75
N ILE A 184 -2.18 17.04 -6.97
CA ILE A 184 -2.38 18.41 -6.49
C ILE A 184 -1.27 18.83 -5.52
N ASN A 185 -0.77 17.90 -4.71
CA ASN A 185 0.18 18.21 -3.63
C ASN A 185 1.65 17.99 -4.01
N PHE A 186 1.94 17.46 -5.20
CA PHE A 186 3.27 17.03 -5.58
C PHE A 186 4.29 18.17 -5.52
N GLU A 187 4.03 19.29 -6.19
CA GLU A 187 4.99 20.41 -6.29
C GLU A 187 5.37 20.95 -4.91
N ASN A 188 4.36 21.31 -4.10
CA ASN A 188 4.55 21.83 -2.75
C ASN A 188 5.30 20.84 -1.84
N ARG A 189 5.01 19.53 -1.96
CA ARG A 189 5.71 18.51 -1.17
C ARG A 189 7.15 18.36 -1.65
N PHE A 190 7.38 18.35 -2.95
CA PHE A 190 8.71 18.17 -3.54
C PHE A 190 9.63 19.32 -3.18
N GLU A 191 9.15 20.56 -3.29
CA GLU A 191 9.88 21.76 -2.85
C GLU A 191 10.26 21.66 -1.37
N ARG A 192 9.30 21.34 -0.49
CA ARG A 192 9.55 21.18 0.95
C ARG A 192 10.61 20.11 1.23
N LEU A 193 10.55 18.97 0.54
CA LEU A 193 11.53 17.88 0.69
C LEU A 193 12.94 18.30 0.26
N LEU A 194 13.05 19.05 -0.85
CA LEU A 194 14.33 19.59 -1.31
C LEU A 194 14.91 20.59 -0.33
N THR A 195 14.12 21.57 0.10
CA THR A 195 14.53 22.60 1.08
C THR A 195 15.04 21.96 2.36
N TYR A 196 14.28 21.01 2.93
CA TYR A 196 14.69 20.29 4.12
C TYR A 196 16.03 19.56 3.96
N ARG A 197 16.26 18.90 2.81
CA ARG A 197 17.54 18.20 2.58
C ARG A 197 18.70 19.15 2.36
N LEU A 198 18.48 20.27 1.68
CA LEU A 198 19.49 21.33 1.51
C LEU A 198 19.92 21.91 2.86
N GLU A 199 18.96 22.19 3.76
CA GLU A 199 19.24 22.64 5.13
C GLU A 199 20.05 21.62 5.91
N ARG A 200 19.67 20.34 5.84
CA ARG A 200 20.40 19.26 6.52
C ARG A 200 21.82 19.10 6.00
N MET A 201 22.03 19.18 4.68
CA MET A 201 23.38 19.11 4.09
C MET A 201 24.27 20.25 4.56
N ARG A 202 23.72 21.47 4.67
CA ARG A 202 24.44 22.64 5.22
C ARG A 202 24.84 22.43 6.67
N GLN A 203 23.96 21.84 7.49
CA GLN A 203 24.22 21.56 8.91
C GLN A 203 25.26 20.46 9.12
N THR A 204 25.33 19.45 8.23
CA THR A 204 26.31 18.35 8.32
C THR A 204 27.63 18.63 7.59
N GLY A 205 27.71 19.74 6.87
CA GLY A 205 28.92 20.22 6.17
C GLY A 205 29.76 21.21 7.00
N HIS A 206 29.45 21.34 8.29
CA HIS A 206 30.27 21.93 9.35
C HIS A 206 30.62 20.84 10.36
#